data_AF-A0A6N3R5T5-F1
#
_entry.id   AF-A0A6N3R5T5-F1
#
_cell.length_a   1.000
_cell.length_b   1.000
_cell.length_c   1.000
_cell.angle_alpha   90.00
_cell.angle_beta   90.00
_cell.angle_gamma   90.00
#
_symmetry.space_group_name_H-M   'P 1'
#
loop_
_entity.id
_entity.type
_entity.pdbx_description
1 polymer ?
#
loop_
_entity_poly.entity_id
_entity_poly.type
_entity_poly.pdbx_seq_one_letter_code
_entity_poly.pdbx_strand_id
1 'polypeptide(L)' 'MTLYQIKPLFQSLLRPTMFWLYKHHVTANHITLTALALSLFTGLLLVLVAQPILFLLLPIVLFIRMALNALDGMLARECN' A
#
# COMPACT_ATOMS: atom_id res chain seq x y z
N MET A 1 20.79 -18.59 -5.59
CA MET A 1 20.65 -17.12 -5.72
C MET A 1 19.21 -16.77 -5.43
N THR A 2 18.97 -16.36 -4.20
CA THR A 2 17.77 -16.69 -3.41
C THR A 2 16.80 -15.51 -3.32
N LEU A 3 15.55 -15.80 -2.97
CA LEU A 3 14.37 -14.93 -2.75
C LEU A 3 14.61 -13.51 -2.15
N TYR A 4 15.79 -13.24 -1.59
CA TYR A 4 16.21 -11.96 -1.03
C TYR A 4 16.24 -10.78 -2.03
N GLN A 5 16.30 -11.04 -3.34
CA GLN A 5 16.35 -9.97 -4.36
C GLN A 5 14.97 -9.44 -4.78
N ILE A 6 13.88 -10.16 -4.47
CA ILE A 6 12.53 -9.75 -4.89
C ILE A 6 12.07 -8.51 -4.10
N LYS A 7 12.40 -8.45 -2.81
CA LYS A 7 12.07 -7.32 -1.93
C LYS A 7 12.68 -5.99 -2.43
N PRO A 8 13.99 -5.89 -2.73
CA PRO A 8 14.56 -4.65 -3.26
C PRO A 8 14.08 -4.30 -4.67
N LEU A 9 13.76 -5.28 -5.53
CA LEU A 9 13.17 -5.01 -6.85
C LEU A 9 11.77 -4.38 -6.74
N PHE A 10 10.91 -4.93 -5.88
CA PHE A 10 9.58 -4.35 -5.63
C PHE A 10 9.68 -2.93 -5.03
N GLN A 11 10.63 -2.72 -4.12
CA GLN A 11 10.92 -1.39 -3.58
C GLN A 11 11.45 -0.43 -4.66
N SER A 12 12.29 -0.90 -5.58
CA SER A 12 12.81 -0.07 -6.68
C SER A 12 11.71 0.40 -7.64
N LEU A 13 10.68 -0.43 -7.86
CA LEU A 13 9.47 -0.05 -8.63
C LEU A 13 8.63 1.02 -7.91
N LEU A 14 8.65 1.02 -6.58
CA LEU A 14 7.90 1.98 -5.76
C LEU A 14 8.67 3.28 -5.47
N ARG A 15 10.00 3.29 -5.63
CA ARG A 15 10.83 4.50 -5.50
C ARG A 15 10.39 5.70 -6.36
N PRO A 16 10.10 5.56 -7.67
CA PRO A 16 9.66 6.71 -8.46
C PRO A 16 8.34 7.29 -7.94
N THR A 17 7.40 6.44 -7.50
CA THR A 17 6.13 6.84 -6.89
C THR A 17 6.35 7.52 -5.54
N MET A 18 7.29 7.00 -4.73
CA MET A 18 7.71 7.60 -3.46
C MET A 18 8.28 9.01 -3.66
N PHE A 19 9.19 9.18 -4.63
CA PHE A 19 9.76 10.49 -4.98
C PHE A 19 8.69 11.47 -5.48
N TRP A 20 7.73 10.99 -6.26
CA TRP A 20 6.60 11.79 -6.72
C TRP A 20 5.70 12.24 -5.56
N LEU A 21 5.37 11.33 -4.63
CA LEU A 21 4.61 11.65 -3.40
C LEU A 21 5.36 12.66 -2.53
N TYR A 22 6.66 12.45 -2.33
CA TYR A 22 7.51 13.36 -1.54
C TYR A 22 7.56 14.75 -2.15
N LYS A 23 7.67 14.86 -3.48
CA LYS A 23 7.63 16.14 -4.20
C LYS A 23 6.28 16.87 -4.01
N HIS A 24 5.20 16.12 -3.86
CA HIS A 24 3.88 16.65 -3.51
C HIS A 24 3.66 16.90 -2.01
N HIS A 25 4.72 16.86 -1.18
CA HIS A 25 4.66 17.01 0.29
C HIS A 25 3.75 15.97 0.98
N VAL A 26 3.51 14.82 0.34
CA VAL A 26 2.73 13.73 0.93
C VAL A 26 3.63 12.98 1.92
N THR A 27 3.26 13.02 3.20
CA THR A 27 4.00 12.35 4.28
C THR A 27 3.62 10.87 4.39
N ALA A 28 4.50 10.06 5.02
CA ALA A 28 4.24 8.66 5.35
C ALA A 28 2.88 8.49 6.06
N ASN A 29 2.57 9.38 7.02
CA ASN A 29 1.29 9.41 7.73
C ASN A 29 0.05 9.46 6.83
N HIS A 30 0.10 10.15 5.69
CA HIS A 30 -1.03 10.19 4.76
C HIS A 30 -1.23 8.85 4.05
N ILE A 31 -0.14 8.14 3.76
CA ILE A 31 -0.18 6.81 3.14
C ILE A 31 -0.79 5.80 4.12
N THR A 32 -0.35 5.82 5.38
CA THR A 32 -0.90 4.97 6.44
C THR A 32 -2.38 5.27 6.71
N LEU A 33 -2.78 6.55 6.75
CA LEU A 33 -4.19 6.93 6.93
C LEU A 33 -5.05 6.45 5.74
N THR A 34 -4.53 6.57 4.52
CA THR A 34 -5.22 6.10 3.30
C THR A 34 -5.36 4.59 3.29
N ALA A 35 -4.30 3.86 3.66
CA ALA A 35 -4.34 2.39 3.78
C ALA A 35 -5.36 1.95 4.85
N LEU A 36 -5.45 2.68 5.95
CA LEU A 36 -6.43 2.42 7.01
C LEU A 36 -7.86 2.70 6.54
N ALA A 37 -8.10 3.84 5.88
CA ALA A 37 -9.40 4.17 5.30
C ALA A 37 -9.84 3.15 4.25
N LEU A 38 -8.93 2.71 3.36
CA LEU A 38 -9.19 1.67 2.37
C LEU A 38 -9.63 0.35 3.03
N SER A 39 -9.01 0.00 4.16
CA SER A 39 -9.30 -1.24 4.91
C SER A 39 -10.65 -1.19 5.60
N LEU A 40 -10.97 -0.05 6.22
CA LEU A 40 -12.28 0.17 6.83
C LEU A 40 -13.37 0.15 5.76
N PHE A 41 -13.15 0.83 4.64
CA PHE A 41 -14.11 0.89 3.54
C PHE A 41 -14.38 -0.49 2.96
N THR A 42 -13.33 -1.27 2.68
CA THR A 42 -13.46 -2.63 2.13
C THR A 42 -14.13 -3.59 3.11
N GLY A 43 -13.79 -3.50 4.41
CA GLY A 43 -14.48 -4.27 5.45
C GLY A 43 -15.96 -3.92 5.56
N LEU A 44 -16.30 -2.62 5.56
CA LEU A 44 -17.68 -2.15 5.62
C LEU A 44 -18.48 -2.58 4.37
N LEU A 45 -17.86 -2.50 3.20
CA LEU A 45 -18.46 -2.92 1.94
C LEU A 45 -18.76 -4.43 1.94
N LEU A 46 -17.84 -5.26 2.45
CA LEU A 46 -18.04 -6.70 2.60
C LEU A 46 -19.16 -7.05 3.59
N VAL A 47 -19.31 -6.28 4.67
CA VAL A 47 -20.38 -6.46 5.65
C VAL A 47 -21.74 -6.06 5.08
N LEU A 48 -21.81 -4.93 4.36
CA LEU A 48 -23.06 -4.43 3.77
C LEU A 48 -23.48 -5.23 2.53
N VAL A 49 -22.51 -5.66 1.73
CA VAL A 49 -22.72 -6.40 0.48
C VAL A 49 -22.03 -7.75 0.61
N ALA A 50 -22.72 -8.69 1.24
CA ALA A 50 -22.27 -10.07 1.45
C ALA A 50 -22.32 -10.92 0.16
N GLN A 51 -21.72 -10.40 -0.92
CA GLN A 51 -21.62 -11.05 -2.22
C GLN A 51 -20.28 -11.80 -2.32
N PRO A 52 -20.26 -13.09 -2.70
CA PRO A 52 -19.02 -13.85 -2.83
C PRO A 52 -18.07 -13.27 -3.89
N ILE A 53 -18.60 -12.56 -4.90
CA ILE A 53 -17.80 -11.84 -5.90
C ILE A 53 -16.94 -10.72 -5.29
N LEU A 54 -17.36 -10.08 -4.19
CA LEU A 54 -16.57 -9.04 -3.54
C LEU A 54 -15.26 -9.57 -2.92
N PHE A 55 -15.19 -10.86 -2.61
CA PHE A 55 -13.93 -11.47 -2.14
C PHE A 55 -12.84 -11.46 -3.22
N LEU A 56 -13.19 -11.34 -4.50
CA LEU A 56 -12.20 -11.16 -5.58
C LEU A 56 -11.52 -9.79 -5.52
N LEU A 57 -12.14 -8.81 -4.84
CA LEU A 57 -11.55 -7.49 -4.61
C LEU A 57 -10.47 -7.52 -3.51
N LEU A 58 -10.54 -8.47 -2.56
CA LEU A 58 -9.57 -8.61 -1.47
C LEU A 58 -8.12 -8.77 -1.94
N PRO A 59 -7.75 -9.66 -2.87
CA PRO A 59 -6.37 -9.77 -3.33
C PRO A 59 -5.83 -8.46 -3.92
N ILE A 60 -6.68 -7.69 -4.62
CA ILE A 60 -6.31 -6.38 -5.16
C ILE A 60 -6.08 -5.38 -4.02
N VAL A 61 -7.00 -5.31 -3.06
CA VAL A 61 -6.90 -4.42 -1.89
C VAL A 61 -5.68 -4.76 -1.04
N LEU A 62 -5.44 -6.04 -0.78
CA LEU A 62 -4.29 -6.52 0.00
C LEU A 62 -2.97 -6.23 -0.73
N PHE A 63 -2.94 -6.38 -2.06
CA PHE A 63 -1.78 -5.99 -2.87
C PHE A 63 -1.50 -4.49 -2.78
N ILE A 64 -2.54 -3.66 -2.88
CA ILE A 64 -2.43 -2.21 -2.69
C ILE A 64 -1.96 -1.89 -1.26
N ARG A 65 -2.50 -2.53 -0.22
CA ARG A 65 -2.03 -2.34 1.16
C ARG A 65 -0.56 -2.72 1.30
N MET A 66 -0.12 -3.80 0.69
CA MET A 66 1.28 -4.22 0.72
C MET A 66 2.19 -3.15 0.06
N ALA A 67 1.76 -2.57 -1.06
CA ALA A 67 2.49 -1.48 -1.73
C ALA A 67 2.53 -0.20 -0.87
N LEU A 68 1.39 0.20 -0.29
CA LEU A 68 1.29 1.37 0.59
C LEU A 68 2.17 1.20 1.84
N ASN A 69 2.16 0.02 2.46
CA ASN A 69 2.97 -0.27 3.65
C ASN A 69 4.47 -0.31 3.33
N ALA A 70 4.84 -0.77 2.13
CA ALA A 70 6.22 -0.71 1.64
C ALA A 70 6.67 0.73 1.39
N LEU A 71 5.81 1.56 0.80
CA LEU A 71 6.07 2.99 0.58
C LEU A 71 6.25 3.75 1.90
N ASP A 72 5.37 3.52 2.87
CA ASP A 72 5.43 4.13 4.20
C ASP A 72 6.78 3.84 4.90
N GLY A 73 7.18 2.56 4.94
CA GLY A 73 8.46 2.17 5.53
C GLY A 73 9.69 2.66 4.76
N MET A 74 9.57 2.93 3.46
CA MET A 74 10.64 3.55 2.66
C MET A 74 10.73 5.05 2.92
N LEU A 75 9.60 5.77 2.91
CA LEU A 75 9.53 7.20 3.24
C LEU A 75 10.07 7.47 4.65
N ALA A 76 9.68 6.66 5.63
CA ALA A 76 10.17 6.78 7.00
C ALA A 76 11.68 6.55 7.14
N ARG A 77 12.33 5.88 6.17
CA ARG A 77 13.76 5.55 6.20
C ARG A 77 14.62 6.46 5.32
N GLU A 78 14.07 6.96 4.22
CA GLU A 78 14.78 7.82 3.26
C GLU A 78 14.52 9.33 3.52
N CYS A 79 13.43 9.72 4.19
CA CYS A 79 13.04 11.12 4.43
C CYS A 79 13.09 11.57 5.90
N ASN A 80 13.53 10.73 6.83
CA ASN A 80 13.80 11.06 8.24
C ASN A 80 15.26 10.73 8.58
#